data_AF-A0A3A4B4F9-F1
#
_entry.id   AF-A0A3A4B4F9-F1
#
_cell.length_a   1.000
_cell.length_b   1.000
_cell.length_c   1.000
_cell.angle_alpha   90.00
_cell.angle_beta   90.00
_cell.angle_gamma   90.00
#
_symmetry.space_group_name_H-M   'P 1'
#
loop_
_entity.id
_entity.type
_entity.pdbx_description
1 polymer ?
#
loop_
_entity_poly.entity_id
_entity_poly.type
_entity_poly.pdbx_seq_one_letter_code
_entity_poly.pdbx_strand_id
1 'polypeptide(L)'
;MVVLRNPRPHGVEGSSETPYLIKRIAAVAGQPVPPDVPGRTVPEGQVVVLGDNPAQSLDSRHLGPIPLTHVIARVYRRMTR
;
A
#
# COMPACT_ATOMS: atom_id res chain seq x y z
N MET A 1 5.29 9.17 2.66
CA MET A 1 4.54 7.91 2.87
C MET A 1 3.06 8.24 2.97
N VAL A 2 2.19 7.24 2.89
CA VAL A 2 0.75 7.37 3.03
C VAL A 2 0.23 6.38 4.06
N VAL A 3 -0.87 6.75 4.72
CA VAL A 3 -1.65 5.85 5.58
C VAL A 3 -2.82 5.31 4.77
N LEU A 4 -2.98 3.98 4.79
CA LEU A 4 -3.99 3.23 4.08
C LEU A 4 -4.94 2.59 5.07
N ARG A 5 -6.23 2.47 4.76
CA ARG A 5 -7.05 1.41 5.37
C ARG A 5 -6.55 0.06 4.86
N ASN A 6 -6.33 -0.89 5.76
CA ASN A 6 -5.99 -2.26 5.40
C ASN A 6 -7.21 -2.90 4.71
N PRO A 7 -7.10 -3.34 3.44
CA PRO A 7 -8.21 -4.01 2.76
C PRO A 7 -8.45 -5.44 3.26
N ARG A 8 -7.51 -6.03 4.01
CA ARG A 8 -7.72 -7.31 4.71
C ARG A 8 -8.21 -7.07 6.13
N PRO A 9 -8.98 -8.00 6.73
CA PRO A 9 -9.25 -8.00 8.17
C PRO A 9 -7.95 -7.86 8.96
N HIS A 10 -7.95 -7.07 10.02
CA HIS A 10 -6.78 -6.91 10.89
C HIS A 10 -6.83 -7.93 12.04
N GLY A 11 -5.67 -8.25 12.63
CA GLY A 11 -5.55 -9.24 13.71
C GLY A 11 -5.77 -10.70 13.28
N VAL A 12 -5.77 -10.98 11.98
CA VAL A 12 -5.78 -12.34 11.42
C VAL A 12 -4.40 -12.69 10.89
N GLU A 13 -4.07 -13.98 10.88
CA GLU A 13 -2.78 -14.48 10.38
C GLU A 13 -2.49 -13.97 8.95
N GLY A 14 -1.27 -13.50 8.73
CA GLY A 14 -0.86 -12.91 7.44
C GLY A 14 -1.42 -11.51 7.15
N SER A 15 -2.02 -10.85 8.16
CA SER A 15 -2.44 -9.45 8.11
C SER A 15 -1.70 -8.59 9.15
N SER A 16 -2.00 -7.30 9.18
CA SER A 16 -1.53 -6.41 10.24
C SER A 16 -2.45 -6.51 11.47
N GLU A 17 -1.88 -6.35 12.66
CA GLU A 17 -2.63 -6.16 13.92
C GLU A 17 -3.52 -4.91 13.91
N THR A 18 -3.19 -3.92 13.07
CA THR A 18 -3.93 -2.65 13.03
C THR A 18 -4.73 -2.51 11.74
N PRO A 19 -5.85 -1.75 11.75
CA PRO A 19 -6.63 -1.51 10.54
C PRO A 19 -5.94 -0.57 9.55
N TYR A 20 -4.74 -0.08 9.86
CA TYR A 20 -4.01 0.88 9.05
C TYR A 20 -2.65 0.37 8.62
N LEU A 21 -2.26 0.68 7.39
CA LEU A 21 -0.94 0.35 6.86
C LEU A 21 -0.23 1.65 6.47
N ILE A 22 1.07 1.74 6.75
CA ILE A 22 1.90 2.86 6.29
C ILE A 22 2.78 2.36 5.16
N LYS A 23 2.59 2.91 3.94
CA LYS A 23 3.32 2.49 2.73
C LYS A 23 3.71 3.69 1.87
N ARG A 24 4.51 3.46 0.83
CA ARG A 24 4.88 4.47 -0.17
C ARG A 24 4.10 4.20 -1.44
N ILE A 25 3.51 5.24 -2.04
CA ILE A 25 2.98 5.14 -3.41
C ILE A 25 4.16 4.91 -4.34
N ALA A 26 4.15 3.78 -5.05
CA ALA A 26 5.18 3.38 -6.00
C ALA A 26 4.77 3.65 -7.46
N ALA A 27 3.47 3.58 -7.76
CA ALA A 27 2.91 3.94 -9.07
C ALA A 27 1.45 4.41 -8.92
N VAL A 28 0.99 5.26 -9.85
CA VAL A 28 -0.39 5.77 -9.93
C VAL A 28 -1.04 5.37 -11.26
N ALA A 29 -2.36 5.58 -11.38
CA ALA A 29 -3.15 5.29 -12.59
C ALA A 29 -2.43 5.64 -13.90
N GLY A 30 -2.51 4.72 -14.87
CA GLY A 30 -1.89 4.86 -16.19
C GLY A 30 -0.38 4.56 -16.24
N GLN A 31 0.31 4.49 -15.10
CA GLN A 31 1.71 4.07 -15.06
C GLN A 31 1.85 2.54 -15.10
N PRO A 32 3.00 2.02 -15.57
CA PRO A 32 3.32 0.60 -15.41
C PRO A 32 3.30 0.18 -13.94
N VAL A 33 2.84 -1.04 -13.66
CA VAL A 33 3.02 -1.60 -12.32
C VAL A 33 4.51 -1.90 -12.08
N PRO A 34 5.04 -1.67 -10.87
CA PRO A 34 6.36 -2.12 -10.49
C PRO A 34 6.52 -3.65 -10.63
N PRO A 35 7.76 -4.15 -10.75
CA PRO A 35 8.03 -5.58 -10.68
C PRO A 35 7.40 -6.24 -9.45
N ASP A 36 7.03 -7.52 -9.58
CA ASP A 36 6.44 -8.36 -8.53
C ASP A 36 5.06 -7.91 -8.02
N VAL A 37 4.46 -6.90 -8.65
CA VAL A 37 3.06 -6.52 -8.44
C VAL A 37 2.21 -7.09 -9.58
N PRO A 38 1.11 -7.82 -9.29
CA PRO A 38 0.22 -8.33 -10.32
C PRO A 38 -0.36 -7.21 -11.19
N GLY A 39 -0.29 -7.38 -12.51
CA GLY A 39 -0.84 -6.45 -13.49
C GLY A 39 0.19 -5.99 -14.53
N ARG A 40 -0.22 -5.06 -15.40
CA ARG A 40 0.68 -4.40 -16.38
C ARG A 40 0.71 -2.90 -16.19
N THR A 41 -0.47 -2.31 -16.01
CA THR A 41 -0.67 -0.87 -15.81
C THR A 41 -1.57 -0.68 -14.60
N VAL A 42 -1.32 0.36 -13.81
CA VAL A 42 -2.18 0.71 -12.67
C VAL A 42 -3.55 1.18 -13.19
N PRO A 43 -4.66 0.57 -12.76
CA PRO A 43 -6.01 0.99 -13.16
C PRO A 43 -6.34 2.41 -12.71
N GLU A 44 -7.26 3.06 -13.41
CA GLU A 44 -7.85 4.32 -12.98
C GLU A 44 -8.46 4.23 -11.58
N GLY A 45 -8.30 5.29 -10.80
CA GLY A 45 -8.77 5.34 -9.40
C GLY A 45 -8.01 4.43 -8.42
N GLN A 46 -6.90 3.80 -8.85
CA GLN A 46 -6.08 2.94 -7.99
C GLN A 46 -4.63 3.42 -7.92
N VAL A 47 -3.92 2.93 -6.89
CA VAL A 47 -2.51 3.20 -6.64
C VAL A 47 -1.79 1.91 -6.27
N VAL A 48 -0.54 1.77 -6.67
CA VAL A 48 0.34 0.72 -6.15
C VAL A 48 1.11 1.28 -4.98
N VAL A 49 1.13 0.54 -3.87
CA VAL A 49 1.85 0.92 -2.66
C VAL A 49 2.83 -0.16 -2.24
N LEU A 50 4.04 0.24 -1.87
CA LEU A 50 5.11 -0.67 -1.42
C LEU A 50 5.63 -0.23 -0.05
N GLY A 51 5.91 -1.22 0.80
CA GLY A 51 6.64 -1.01 2.05
C GLY A 51 8.16 -1.05 1.85
N ASP A 52 8.86 -0.39 2.75
CA ASP A 52 10.33 -0.27 2.79
C ASP A 52 11.05 -1.52 3.33
N ASN A 53 10.32 -2.43 4.01
CA ASN A 53 10.81 -3.75 4.38
C ASN A 53 10.07 -4.83 3.56
N PRO A 54 10.58 -5.23 2.37
CA PRO A 54 9.98 -6.25 1.51
C PRO A 54 9.60 -7.54 2.21
N ALA A 55 10.46 -8.05 3.09
CA ALA A 55 10.29 -9.34 3.75
C ALA A 55 9.13 -9.38 4.75
N GLN A 56 8.63 -8.22 5.20
CA GLN A 56 7.57 -8.13 6.21
C GLN A 56 6.37 -7.28 5.76
N SER A 57 6.39 -6.78 4.52
CA SER A 57 5.38 -5.83 4.07
C SER A 57 4.17 -6.52 3.45
N LEU A 58 3.02 -6.43 4.14
CA LEU A 58 1.73 -6.54 3.48
C LEU A 58 1.49 -5.27 2.65
N ASP A 59 1.52 -5.39 1.31
CA ASP A 59 1.41 -4.29 0.36
C ASP A 59 0.98 -4.79 -1.02
N SER A 60 1.08 -3.96 -2.08
CA SER A 60 0.56 -4.29 -3.41
C SER A 60 1.17 -5.53 -4.06
N ARG A 61 2.32 -6.03 -3.62
CA ARG A 61 2.82 -7.35 -4.08
C ARG A 61 1.90 -8.49 -3.68
N HIS A 62 1.21 -8.35 -2.54
CA HIS A 62 0.30 -9.33 -1.97
C HIS A 62 -1.18 -8.95 -2.14
N LEU A 63 -1.45 -7.65 -2.26
CA LEU A 63 -2.80 -7.08 -2.30
C LEU A 63 -3.22 -6.61 -3.70
N GLY A 64 -2.28 -6.50 -4.64
CA GLY A 64 -2.49 -5.82 -5.91
C GLY A 64 -2.59 -4.28 -5.76
N PRO A 65 -2.92 -3.57 -6.83
CA PRO A 65 -3.24 -2.15 -6.76
C PRO A 65 -4.43 -1.90 -5.82
N ILE A 66 -4.38 -0.79 -5.08
CA ILE A 66 -5.33 -0.44 -4.02
C ILE A 66 -6.20 0.74 -4.47
N PRO A 67 -7.52 0.76 -4.22
CA PRO A 67 -8.35 1.92 -4.48
C PRO A 67 -7.80 3.17 -3.79
N LEU A 68 -7.71 4.29 -4.52
CA LEU A 68 -7.21 5.55 -3.97
C LEU A 68 -8.01 6.01 -2.75
N THR A 69 -9.30 5.65 -2.68
CA THR A 69 -10.19 5.92 -1.53
C THR A 69 -9.75 5.27 -0.22
N HIS A 70 -8.85 4.27 -0.26
CA HIS A 70 -8.27 3.69 0.96
C HIS A 70 -7.11 4.53 1.50
N VAL A 71 -6.55 5.46 0.72
CA VAL A 71 -5.53 6.38 1.19
C VAL A 71 -6.20 7.48 2.00
N ILE A 72 -5.93 7.52 3.30
CA ILE A 72 -6.61 8.44 4.24
C ILE A 72 -5.72 9.58 4.72
N ALA A 73 -4.40 9.46 4.59
CA ALA A 73 -3.48 10.53 5.00
C ALA A 73 -2.13 10.44 4.30
N ARG A 74 -1.41 11.57 4.26
CA ARG A 74 0.01 11.65 3.88
C ARG A 74 0.87 11.85 5.12
N VAL A 75 1.94 11.07 5.24
CA VAL A 75 2.95 11.24 6.29
C VAL A 75 3.96 12.28 5.85
N TYR A 76 4.09 13.37 6.61
CA TYR A 76 4.98 14.50 6.30
C TYR A 76 6.36 14.38 6.94
N ARG A 77 6.42 14.03 8.24
CA ARG A 77 7.66 13.81 8.96
C ARG A 77 7.49 12.72 10.00
N ARG A 78 8.58 12.02 10.28
CA ARG A 78 8.70 11.22 11.50
C ARG A 78 9.03 12.17 12.66
N MET A 79 8.35 12.01 13.78
CA MET A 79 8.74 12.68 15.02
C MET A 79 9.79 11.80 15.70
N THR A 80 10.98 12.36 15.90
CA THR A 80 12.01 11.77 16.76
C THR A 80 11.88 12.42 18.13
N ARG A 81 11.99 11.58 19.17
CA ARG A 81 12.10 12.06 20.55
C ARG A 81 13.51 12.59 20.80
#